data_AF-A0A3N5WIC3-F1
#
_entry.id   AF-A0A3N5WIC3-F1
#
_cell.length_a   1.000
_cell.length_b   1.000
_cell.length_c   1.000
_cell.angle_alpha   90.00
_cell.angle_beta   90.00
_cell.angle_gamma   90.00
#
_symmetry.space_group_name_H-M   'P 1'
#
loop_
_entity.id
_entity.type
_entity.pdbx_description
1 polymer ?
#
loop_
_entity_poly.entity_id
_entity_poly.type
_entity_poly.pdbx_seq_one_letter_code
_entity_poly.pdbx_strand_id
1 'polypeptide(L)'
;MKKISKTGSKDLHGFLGKILERGVREAKIIDPKTVETGTWVRWKCQFGCGGYNSSLMCPPYSPAPEETRRVLKSYKKAILFESGGIDTKE
;
A
#
# COMPACT_ATOMS: atom_id res chain seq x y z
N MET A 1 -16.28 -14.79 -2.84
CA MET A 1 -15.29 -15.77 -3.36
C MET A 1 -13.90 -15.16 -3.21
N LYS A 2 -12.96 -15.83 -2.52
CA LYS A 2 -11.58 -15.35 -2.35
C LYS A 2 -10.83 -15.49 -3.68
N LYS A 3 -10.33 -14.39 -4.26
CA LYS A 3 -9.62 -14.40 -5.55
C LYS A 3 -8.11 -14.39 -5.33
N ILE A 4 -7.42 -15.27 -6.05
CA ILE A 4 -5.96 -15.38 -6.06
C ILE A 4 -5.49 -15.22 -7.51
N SER A 5 -4.71 -14.18 -7.79
CA SER A 5 -3.99 -14.10 -9.05
C SER A 5 -2.53 -14.51 -8.84
N LYS A 6 -2.13 -15.61 -9.47
CA LYS A 6 -0.80 -16.24 -9.33
C LYS A 6 0.27 -15.71 -10.30
N THR A 7 0.02 -14.58 -10.95
CA THR A 7 0.95 -14.02 -11.94
C THR A 7 2.12 -13.33 -11.22
N GLY A 8 3.27 -14.00 -11.14
CA GLY A 8 4.48 -13.46 -10.50
C GLY A 8 5.43 -14.51 -9.91
N SER A 9 6.41 -14.06 -9.12
CA SER A 9 7.44 -14.90 -8.49
C SER A 9 6.84 -16.06 -7.68
N LYS A 10 7.24 -17.31 -8.01
CA LYS A 10 6.74 -18.55 -7.38
C LYS A 10 6.89 -18.53 -5.85
N ASP A 11 7.95 -17.91 -5.36
CA ASP A 11 8.32 -17.85 -3.94
C ASP A 11 7.27 -17.15 -3.04
N LEU A 12 6.39 -16.31 -3.58
CA LEU A 12 5.37 -15.60 -2.80
C LEU A 12 4.04 -16.35 -2.69
N HIS A 13 3.88 -17.48 -3.39
CA HIS A 13 2.62 -18.23 -3.39
C HIS A 13 2.24 -18.74 -2.00
N GLY A 14 3.22 -19.15 -1.18
CA GLY A 14 2.98 -19.57 0.21
C GLY A 14 2.46 -18.43 1.10
N PHE A 15 2.83 -17.19 0.81
CA PHE A 15 2.33 -16.02 1.55
C PHE A 15 0.88 -15.68 1.16
N LEU A 16 0.49 -15.90 -0.10
CA LEU A 16 -0.89 -15.67 -0.54
C LEU A 16 -1.90 -16.52 0.26
N GLY A 17 -1.57 -17.80 0.53
CA GLY A 17 -2.41 -18.67 1.37
C GLY A 17 -2.59 -18.09 2.78
N LYS A 18 -1.48 -17.75 3.44
CA LYS A 18 -1.49 -17.16 4.79
C LYS A 18 -2.25 -15.84 4.89
N ILE A 19 -2.20 -15.01 3.85
CA ILE A 19 -2.91 -13.73 3.80
C ILE A 19 -4.42 -13.97 3.71
N LEU A 20 -4.86 -14.93 2.91
CA LEU A 20 -6.28 -15.26 2.73
C LEU A 20 -6.90 -15.94 3.95
N GLU A 21 -6.11 -16.67 4.73
CA GLU A 21 -6.50 -17.20 6.04
C GLU A 21 -6.81 -16.07 7.03
N ARG A 22 -6.15 -14.91 6.90
CA ARG A 22 -6.33 -13.74 7.77
C ARG A 22 -7.53 -12.84 7.41
N GLY A 23 -8.45 -13.31 6.57
CA GLY A 23 -9.68 -12.58 6.25
C GLY A 23 -9.55 -11.52 5.14
N VAL A 24 -8.47 -11.55 4.37
CA VAL A 24 -8.30 -10.72 3.16
C VAL A 24 -9.28 -11.15 2.05
N ARG A 25 -9.86 -10.18 1.35
CA ARG A 25 -10.81 -10.42 0.24
C ARG A 25 -10.09 -10.90 -1.02
N GLU A 26 -9.04 -10.20 -1.39
CA GLU A 26 -8.25 -10.46 -2.59
C GLU A 26 -6.77 -10.14 -2.34
N ALA A 27 -5.88 -10.95 -2.93
CA ALA A 27 -4.45 -10.72 -2.90
C ALA A 27 -3.80 -11.04 -4.25
N LYS A 28 -2.86 -10.19 -4.66
CA LYS A 28 -2.17 -10.25 -5.94
C LYS A 28 -0.68 -9.97 -5.76
N ILE A 29 0.15 -10.76 -6.42
CA ILE A 29 1.57 -10.45 -6.58
C ILE A 29 1.70 -9.34 -7.64
N ILE A 30 2.45 -8.30 -7.34
CA ILE A 30 2.74 -7.20 -8.26
C ILE A 30 4.25 -6.96 -8.35
N ASP A 31 4.70 -6.37 -9.45
CA ASP A 31 6.03 -5.77 -9.52
C ASP A 31 5.98 -4.42 -8.76
N PRO A 32 6.84 -4.19 -7.73
CA PRO A 32 6.88 -2.92 -7.01
C PRO A 32 7.01 -1.69 -7.92
N LYS A 33 7.58 -1.84 -9.12
CA LYS A 33 7.71 -0.77 -10.12
C LYS A 33 6.38 -0.30 -10.70
N THR A 34 5.31 -1.09 -10.58
CA THR A 34 3.98 -0.66 -11.05
C THR A 34 3.24 0.21 -10.04
N VAL A 35 3.85 0.48 -8.87
CA VAL A 35 3.27 1.36 -7.85
C VAL A 35 3.64 2.81 -8.16
N GLU A 36 2.63 3.60 -8.50
CA GLU A 36 2.78 5.04 -8.75
C GLU A 36 2.66 5.84 -7.45
N THR A 37 3.67 6.69 -7.17
CA THR A 37 3.61 7.63 -6.04
C THR A 37 3.04 8.97 -6.51
N GLY A 38 1.88 9.34 -5.97
CA GLY A 38 1.19 10.58 -6.33
C GLY A 38 1.91 11.82 -5.80
N THR A 39 2.34 12.71 -6.69
CA THR A 39 2.99 14.00 -6.33
C THR A 39 2.05 14.92 -5.55
N TRP A 40 0.75 14.82 -5.79
CA TRP A 40 -0.31 15.59 -5.16
C TRP A 40 -0.53 15.26 -3.66
N VAL A 41 0.02 14.16 -3.14
CA VAL A 41 -0.24 13.73 -1.74
C VAL A 41 0.20 14.78 -0.71
N ARG A 42 1.32 15.49 -0.96
CA ARG A 42 1.74 16.59 -0.07
C ARG A 42 0.78 17.79 -0.15
N TRP A 43 0.18 18.05 -1.31
CA TRP A 43 -0.82 19.10 -1.47
C TRP A 43 -2.11 18.76 -0.71
N LYS A 44 -2.54 17.50 -0.79
CA LYS A 44 -3.65 16.99 0.02
C LYS A 44 -3.42 17.22 1.51
N CYS A 45 -2.21 16.95 2.00
CA CYS A 45 -1.87 17.16 3.41
C CYS A 45 -1.84 18.65 3.79
N GLN A 46 -1.25 19.52 2.98
CA GLN A 46 -1.11 20.95 3.29
C GLN A 46 -2.42 21.73 3.19
N PHE A 47 -3.25 21.42 2.19
CA PHE A 47 -4.42 22.23 1.84
C PHE A 47 -5.76 21.49 1.98
N GLY A 48 -5.75 20.17 2.10
CA GLY A 48 -6.96 19.34 2.18
C GLY A 48 -7.12 18.58 3.51
N CYS A 49 -6.19 18.72 4.45
CA CYS A 49 -6.23 18.06 5.75
C CYS A 49 -6.55 19.07 6.86
N GLY A 50 -7.55 18.78 7.70
CA GLY A 50 -7.89 19.62 8.86
C GLY A 50 -6.86 19.60 9.99
N GLY A 51 -5.88 18.68 9.93
CA GLY A 51 -4.82 18.53 10.93
C GLY A 51 -3.42 18.84 10.40
N TYR A 52 -3.29 19.66 9.35
CA TYR A 52 -1.97 20.03 8.83
C TYR A 52 -1.10 20.66 9.93
N ASN A 53 0.17 20.27 9.99
CA ASN A 53 1.17 20.72 10.98
C ASN A 53 0.86 20.36 12.46
N SER A 54 0.02 19.35 12.70
CA SER A 54 -0.31 18.87 14.06
C SER A 54 0.63 17.78 14.59
N SER A 55 1.48 17.19 13.75
CA SER A 55 2.39 16.10 14.13
C SER A 55 3.58 15.95 13.17
N LEU A 56 4.55 15.13 13.56
CA LEU A 56 5.71 14.76 12.73
C LEU A 56 5.36 13.90 11.50
N MET A 57 4.08 13.58 11.30
CA MET A 57 3.61 12.91 10.08
C MET A 57 3.25 13.90 8.96
N CYS A 58 3.40 15.20 9.21
CA CYS A 58 3.21 16.25 8.20
C CYS A 58 4.52 16.57 7.46
N PRO A 59 4.46 17.08 6.22
CA PRO A 59 5.58 17.80 5.61
C PRO A 59 6.06 18.94 6.53
N PRO A 60 7.39 19.17 6.65
CA PRO A 60 8.47 18.57 5.87
C PRO A 60 8.96 17.19 6.37
N TYR A 61 8.52 16.75 7.56
CA TYR A 61 9.04 15.54 8.23
C TYR A 61 8.58 14.24 7.56
N SER A 62 7.41 14.25 6.92
CA SER A 62 6.95 13.13 6.10
C SER A 62 7.70 13.10 4.75
N PRO A 63 8.14 11.91 4.28
CA PRO A 63 8.89 11.74 3.04
C PRO A 63 8.23 12.39 1.83
N ALA A 64 9.05 12.98 0.95
CA ALA A 64 8.59 13.44 -0.35
C ALA A 64 8.19 12.25 -1.25
N PRO A 65 7.26 12.43 -2.21
CA PRO A 65 6.86 11.39 -3.15
C PRO A 65 8.03 10.72 -3.90
N GLU A 66 9.10 11.47 -4.15
CA GLU A 66 10.34 11.00 -4.78
C GLU A 66 11.13 10.06 -3.87
N GLU A 67 11.16 10.34 -2.56
CA GLU A 67 11.79 9.48 -1.55
C GLU A 67 11.04 8.17 -1.43
N THR A 68 9.71 8.21 -1.34
CA THR A 68 8.87 7.00 -1.34
C THR A 68 9.08 6.19 -2.61
N ARG A 69 9.19 6.83 -3.78
CA ARG A 69 9.48 6.15 -5.05
C ARG A 69 10.83 5.44 -5.03
N ARG A 70 11.86 6.03 -4.42
CA ARG A 70 13.17 5.39 -4.24
C ARG A 70 13.08 4.17 -3.32
N VAL A 71 12.34 4.27 -2.21
CA VAL A 71 12.10 3.14 -1.29
C VAL A 71 11.42 1.98 -2.01
N LEU A 72 10.37 2.24 -2.80
CA LEU A 72 9.67 1.20 -3.56
C LEU A 72 10.59 0.49 -4.55
N LYS A 73 11.52 1.21 -5.19
CA LYS A 73 12.52 0.64 -6.11
C LYS A 73 13.54 -0.28 -5.43
N SER A 74 13.69 -0.21 -4.11
CA SER A 74 14.58 -1.11 -3.35
C SER A 74 13.98 -2.52 -3.18
N TYR A 75 12.69 -2.71 -3.45
CA TYR A 75 12.04 -4.00 -3.37
C TYR A 75 12.00 -4.69 -4.73
N LYS A 76 12.24 -6.01 -4.73
CA LYS A 76 12.15 -6.85 -5.93
C LYS A 76 10.76 -7.44 -6.15
N LYS A 77 9.96 -7.56 -5.08
CA LYS A 77 8.68 -8.26 -5.09
C LYS A 77 7.72 -7.62 -4.10
N ALA A 78 6.43 -7.58 -4.43
CA ALA A 78 5.38 -7.09 -3.55
C ALA A 78 4.09 -7.92 -3.65
N ILE A 79 3.30 -7.90 -2.57
CA ILE A 79 1.93 -8.41 -2.54
C ILE A 79 1.02 -7.23 -2.25
N LEU A 80 0.08 -6.97 -3.15
CA LEU A 80 -1.04 -6.06 -2.92
C LEU A 80 -2.23 -6.87 -2.44
N PHE A 81 -2.89 -6.42 -1.38
CA PHE A 81 -4.06 -7.11 -0.85
C PHE A 81 -5.12 -6.13 -0.36
N GLU A 82 -6.38 -6.54 -0.49
CA GLU A 82 -7.54 -5.82 0.03
C GLU A 82 -7.97 -6.46 1.34
N SER A 83 -7.73 -5.77 2.47
CA SER A 83 -8.34 -6.16 3.73
C SER A 83 -9.85 -6.09 3.59
N GLY A 84 -10.57 -7.15 3.98
CA GLY A 84 -12.01 -7.03 4.13
C GLY A 84 -12.30 -5.87 5.07
N GLY A 85 -13.12 -4.91 4.64
CA GLY A 85 -13.49 -3.77 5.48
C GLY A 85 -13.93 -4.25 6.86
N ILE A 86 -13.50 -3.53 7.90
CA ILE A 86 -14.18 -3.60 9.19
C ILE A 86 -15.59 -3.09 8.88
N ASP A 87 -16.59 -3.97 8.98
CA ASP A 87 -17.99 -3.52 9.06
C ASP A 87 -18.07 -2.67 10.33
N THR A 88 -17.84 -1.37 10.18
CA THR A 88 -18.16 -0.35 11.17
C THR A 88 -19.67 -0.24 11.17
N LYS A 89 -20.33 -1.25 11.77
CA LYS A 89 -21.65 -1.03 12.31
C LYS A 89 -21.46 -0.06 13.47
N GLU A 90 -21.86 1.18 13.24
CA GLU A 90 -22.13 2.17 14.29
C GLU A 90 -22.91 1.56 15.45
#